data_AF-A0A2D4MF57-F1
#
_entry.id   AF-A0A2D4MF57-F1
#
_cell.length_a   1.000
_cell.length_b   1.000
_cell.length_c   1.000
_cell.angle_alpha   90.00
_cell.angle_beta   90.00
_cell.angle_gamma   90.00
#
_symmetry.space_group_name_H-M   'P 1'
#
loop_
_entity.id
_entity.type
_entity.pdbx_description
1 polymer ?
#
loop_
_entity_poly.entity_id
_entity_poly.type
_entity_poly.pdbx_seq_one_letter_code
_entity_poly.pdbx_strand_id
1 'polypeptide(L)'
;MINVTKEILEITKNEILQSVFFISPASNVCFFAKCPYMCKTEYAVCGNPHLLEGSLSVFLPSLNLAPRISIPNPWIRSYTFAGKEEWEINPLYCNTVKEIYPYSSGSRLLNIIDMAIFDFLIGNMDRHHYEMFAKFGDDGFLLHLDNARGFGKHSYDEISILAPLKQCCIIKKITLLRLQLLAKPDYKLSDIMRESLLQDRLAPVLTEAHLLALDRRLQIILKTVEECIEAFGKDTVMADTKPLGPMAFDRMTQPS
;
A
#
# COMPACT_ATOMS: atom_id res chain seq x y z
N MET A 1 -18.43 -9.67 -8.28
CA MET A 1 -19.49 -10.51 -7.69
C MET A 1 -19.09 -11.97 -7.76
N ILE A 2 -19.19 -12.68 -6.64
CA ILE A 2 -18.87 -14.10 -6.48
C ILE A 2 -20.10 -14.81 -5.92
N ASN A 3 -20.51 -15.93 -6.50
CA ASN A 3 -21.52 -16.82 -5.92
C ASN A 3 -20.85 -17.72 -4.87
N VAL A 4 -21.01 -17.40 -3.59
CA VAL A 4 -20.29 -18.08 -2.50
C VAL A 4 -20.68 -19.55 -2.35
N THR A 5 -21.84 -19.96 -2.87
CA THR A 5 -22.24 -21.36 -2.88
C THR A 5 -21.51 -22.13 -3.98
N LYS A 6 -21.65 -21.68 -5.24
CA LYS A 6 -21.10 -22.39 -6.40
C LYS A 6 -19.59 -22.26 -6.55
N GLU A 7 -19.05 -21.08 -6.24
CA GLU A 7 -17.64 -20.72 -6.50
C GLU A 7 -16.76 -20.83 -5.25
N ILE A 8 -17.30 -21.16 -4.08
CA ILE A 8 -16.52 -21.37 -2.86
C ILE A 8 -16.92 -22.68 -2.16
N LEU A 9 -18.16 -22.77 -1.66
CA LEU A 9 -18.62 -23.90 -0.83
C LEU A 9 -18.58 -25.25 -1.58
N GLU A 10 -19.11 -25.30 -2.80
CA GLU A 10 -19.24 -26.55 -3.57
C GLU A 10 -17.91 -27.04 -4.16
N ILE A 11 -16.91 -26.16 -4.31
CA ILE A 11 -15.63 -26.50 -4.95
C ILE A 11 -14.47 -26.68 -3.97
N THR A 12 -14.58 -26.16 -2.74
CA THR A 12 -13.51 -26.26 -1.76
C THR A 12 -13.33 -27.70 -1.29
N LYS A 13 -12.08 -28.15 -1.15
CA LYS A 13 -11.71 -29.43 -0.51
C LYS A 13 -11.33 -29.27 0.97
N ASN A 14 -11.39 -28.05 1.49
CA ASN A 14 -11.01 -27.75 2.86
C ASN A 14 -12.22 -27.91 3.80
N GLU A 15 -12.25 -28.99 4.58
CA GLU A 15 -13.34 -29.31 5.52
C GLU A 15 -13.55 -28.22 6.58
N ILE A 16 -12.49 -27.53 7.00
CA ILE A 16 -12.59 -26.43 7.96
C ILE A 16 -13.39 -25.28 7.35
N LEU A 17 -13.11 -24.91 6.10
CA LEU A 17 -13.86 -23.89 5.38
C LEU A 17 -15.31 -24.32 5.11
N GLN A 18 -15.57 -25.58 4.80
CA GLN A 18 -16.95 -26.07 4.62
C GLN A 18 -17.75 -25.98 5.93
N SER A 19 -17.12 -26.32 7.06
CA SER A 19 -17.79 -26.39 8.38
C SER A 19 -18.28 -25.05 8.93
N VAL A 20 -17.83 -23.93 8.36
CA VAL A 20 -18.16 -22.57 8.81
C VAL A 20 -19.23 -21.90 7.96
N PHE A 21 -19.77 -22.56 6.93
CA PHE A 21 -20.93 -22.07 6.21
C PHE A 21 -22.22 -22.34 6.97
N PHE A 22 -23.15 -21.38 6.93
CA PHE A 22 -24.46 -21.48 7.54
C PHE A 22 -25.49 -20.59 6.83
N ILE A 23 -26.77 -20.82 7.12
CA ILE A 23 -27.87 -19.98 6.65
C ILE A 23 -28.26 -19.00 7.76
N SER A 24 -28.27 -17.70 7.47
CA SER A 24 -28.68 -16.69 8.44
C SER A 24 -30.21 -16.69 8.65
N PRO A 25 -30.72 -16.06 9.72
CA PRO A 25 -32.16 -15.87 9.91
C PRO A 25 -32.86 -15.14 8.75
N ALA A 26 -32.12 -14.35 7.96
CA ALA A 26 -32.62 -13.67 6.76
C ALA A 26 -32.56 -14.55 5.50
N SER A 27 -32.28 -15.85 5.64
CA SER A 27 -32.14 -16.81 4.53
C SER A 27 -30.98 -16.52 3.57
N ASN A 28 -29.93 -15.85 4.03
CA ASN A 28 -28.70 -15.63 3.26
C ASN A 28 -27.66 -16.72 3.55
N VAL A 29 -26.85 -17.05 2.55
CA VAL A 29 -25.69 -17.94 2.74
C VAL A 29 -24.53 -17.12 3.29
N CYS A 30 -24.04 -17.54 4.45
CA CYS A 30 -22.98 -16.87 5.19
C CYS A 30 -21.84 -17.83 5.51
N PHE A 31 -20.65 -17.27 5.69
CA PHE A 31 -19.51 -17.99 6.24
C PHE A 31 -18.61 -17.02 7.03
N PHE A 32 -17.78 -17.56 7.92
CA PHE A 32 -16.81 -16.78 8.69
C PHE A 32 -15.47 -17.50 8.73
N ALA A 33 -14.39 -16.78 9.00
CA ALA A 33 -13.06 -17.39 9.09
C ALA A 33 -12.79 -17.92 10.51
N LYS A 34 -12.17 -19.09 10.64
CA LYS A 34 -11.45 -19.48 11.86
C LYS A 34 -10.05 -18.85 11.83
N CYS A 35 -9.95 -17.59 12.23
CA CYS A 35 -8.71 -16.80 12.34
C CYS A 35 -8.32 -16.63 13.83
N PRO A 36 -7.36 -15.77 14.21
CA PRO A 36 -7.27 -15.29 15.60
C PRO A 36 -8.10 -14.04 15.93
N TYR A 37 -8.41 -13.18 14.95
CA TYR A 37 -8.92 -11.83 15.23
C TYR A 37 -10.42 -11.61 15.01
N MET A 38 -11.06 -12.32 14.08
CA MET A 38 -12.46 -12.09 13.64
C MET A 38 -13.20 -13.41 13.40
N CYS A 39 -13.40 -14.20 14.46
CA CYS A 39 -13.67 -15.65 14.33
C CYS A 39 -14.96 -16.08 15.00
N LYS A 40 -15.90 -15.15 15.04
CA LYS A 40 -17.23 -15.34 15.60
C LYS A 40 -18.24 -15.17 14.49
N THR A 41 -19.41 -15.77 14.67
CA THR A 41 -20.56 -15.59 13.78
C THR A 41 -20.94 -14.11 13.60
N GLU A 42 -20.64 -13.27 14.59
CA GLU A 42 -20.80 -11.81 14.55
C GLU A 42 -19.99 -11.13 13.43
N TYR A 43 -18.91 -11.75 12.95
CA TYR A 43 -18.05 -11.23 11.89
C TYR A 43 -18.21 -12.01 10.57
N ALA A 44 -19.28 -12.79 10.45
CA ALA A 44 -19.57 -13.52 9.22
C ALA A 44 -19.85 -12.57 8.06
N VAL A 45 -19.41 -12.96 6.87
CA VAL A 45 -19.81 -12.33 5.62
C VAL A 45 -20.93 -13.13 4.98
N CYS A 46 -21.92 -12.44 4.44
CA CYS A 46 -23.13 -13.04 3.91
C CYS A 46 -23.38 -12.55 2.49
N GLY A 47 -23.78 -13.45 1.59
CA GLY A 47 -24.31 -13.06 0.30
C GLY A 47 -25.72 -12.46 0.41
N ASN A 48 -26.27 -12.04 -0.73
CA ASN A 48 -27.68 -11.64 -0.84
C ASN A 48 -28.41 -12.31 -2.02
N PRO A 49 -28.97 -13.52 -1.83
CA PRO A 49 -28.66 -14.46 -0.76
C PRO A 49 -27.34 -15.23 -1.00
N HIS A 50 -26.88 -15.34 -2.25
CA HIS A 50 -25.67 -16.09 -2.63
C HIS A 50 -24.54 -15.23 -3.17
N LEU A 51 -24.84 -14.04 -3.70
CA LEU A 51 -23.84 -13.19 -4.32
C LEU A 51 -23.17 -12.30 -3.27
N LEU A 52 -21.84 -12.33 -3.25
CA LEU A 52 -20.99 -11.50 -2.40
C LEU A 52 -20.00 -10.72 -3.26
N GLU A 53 -19.80 -9.46 -2.92
CA GLU A 53 -18.77 -8.61 -3.50
C GLU A 53 -17.41 -8.87 -2.82
N GLY A 54 -16.32 -8.76 -3.58
CA GLY A 54 -14.97 -8.88 -3.06
C GLY A 54 -13.92 -8.52 -4.09
N SER A 55 -12.70 -8.25 -3.62
CA SER A 55 -11.54 -8.01 -4.48
C SER A 55 -10.79 -9.31 -4.76
N LEU A 56 -10.27 -9.45 -5.98
CA LEU A 56 -9.41 -10.56 -6.38
C LEU A 56 -8.03 -10.02 -6.77
N SER A 57 -7.05 -10.25 -5.91
CA SER A 57 -5.65 -9.87 -6.18
C SER A 57 -4.92 -11.04 -6.85
N VAL A 58 -4.23 -10.76 -7.95
CA VAL A 58 -3.39 -11.77 -8.61
C VAL A 58 -2.26 -12.21 -7.67
N PHE A 59 -2.03 -13.51 -7.60
CA PHE A 59 -0.92 -14.05 -6.83
C PHE A 59 0.42 -13.66 -7.48
N LEU A 60 1.37 -13.22 -6.66
CA LEU A 60 2.77 -13.16 -7.06
C LEU A 60 3.30 -14.57 -7.35
N PRO A 61 4.41 -14.70 -8.12
CA PRO A 61 5.05 -15.99 -8.33
C PRO A 61 5.35 -16.69 -7.00
N SER A 62 5.30 -18.03 -7.04
CA SER A 62 5.65 -18.87 -5.89
C SER A 62 7.01 -18.49 -5.33
N LEU A 63 7.15 -18.54 -4.00
CA LEU A 63 8.41 -18.27 -3.30
C LEU A 63 9.55 -19.19 -3.75
N ASN A 64 9.24 -20.38 -4.27
CA ASN A 64 10.24 -21.30 -4.85
C ASN A 64 10.88 -20.75 -6.13
N LEU A 65 10.13 -19.96 -6.91
CA LEU A 65 10.59 -19.38 -8.18
C LEU A 65 11.14 -17.97 -7.99
N ALA A 66 10.49 -17.18 -7.13
CA ALA A 66 10.88 -15.82 -6.84
C ALA A 66 10.84 -15.60 -5.32
N PRO A 67 11.93 -15.94 -4.60
CA PRO A 67 12.04 -15.69 -3.17
C PRO A 67 11.86 -14.20 -2.87
N ARG A 68 11.14 -13.92 -1.79
CA ARG A 68 10.90 -12.56 -1.29
C ARG A 68 11.45 -12.41 0.12
N ILE A 69 11.90 -11.20 0.43
CA ILE A 69 12.38 -10.81 1.75
C ILE A 69 11.36 -9.83 2.32
N SER A 70 10.88 -10.10 3.53
CA SER A 70 10.04 -9.17 4.28
C SER A 70 10.90 -8.42 5.29
N ILE A 71 10.83 -7.08 5.26
CA ILE A 71 11.70 -6.20 6.05
C ILE A 71 10.80 -5.26 6.87
N PRO A 72 11.06 -5.12 8.19
CA PRO A 72 10.36 -4.13 9.00
C PRO A 72 10.56 -2.71 8.48
N ASN A 73 9.49 -1.95 8.42
CA ASN A 73 9.55 -0.53 8.08
C ASN A 73 10.17 0.25 9.26
N PRO A 74 11.19 1.11 9.07
CA PRO A 74 11.74 1.93 10.17
C PRO A 74 10.70 2.85 10.84
N TRP A 75 9.64 3.22 10.11
CA TRP A 75 8.50 3.98 10.63
C TRP A 75 7.30 3.09 11.00
N ILE A 76 7.55 1.84 11.38
CA ILE A 76 6.54 0.95 11.98
C ILE A 76 5.99 1.58 13.26
N ARG A 77 4.70 1.36 13.56
CA ARG A 77 4.05 1.80 14.80
C ARG A 77 4.23 0.76 15.92
N SER A 78 4.00 1.16 17.16
CA SER A 78 4.12 0.27 18.32
C SER A 78 3.05 -0.83 18.40
N TYR A 79 1.92 -0.65 17.71
CA TYR A 79 0.73 -1.51 17.82
C TYR A 79 0.24 -1.70 19.27
N THR A 80 0.48 -0.69 20.12
CA THR A 80 -0.02 -0.63 21.49
C THR A 80 -0.71 0.71 21.72
N PHE A 81 -1.65 0.77 22.68
CA PHE A 81 -2.38 2.01 22.97
C PHE A 81 -1.51 3.10 23.60
N ALA A 82 -0.50 2.72 24.38
CA ALA A 82 0.33 3.65 25.16
C ALA A 82 1.77 3.78 24.63
N GLY A 83 2.26 2.79 23.87
CA GLY A 83 3.63 2.79 23.38
C GLY A 83 3.78 3.79 22.23
N LYS A 84 4.89 4.53 22.26
CA LYS A 84 5.34 5.37 21.16
C LYS A 84 6.64 4.80 20.61
N GLU A 85 6.81 4.91 19.31
CA GLU A 85 8.05 4.52 18.64
C GLU A 85 9.05 5.67 18.61
N GLU A 86 10.32 5.35 18.40
CA GLU A 86 11.41 6.34 18.44
C GLU A 86 11.18 7.47 17.43
N TRP A 87 10.68 7.14 16.24
CA TRP A 87 10.39 8.13 15.20
C TRP A 87 9.25 9.09 15.57
N GLU A 88 8.38 8.74 16.51
CA GLU A 88 7.28 9.61 16.97
C GLU A 88 7.76 10.66 17.98
N ILE A 89 8.86 10.40 18.67
CA ILE A 89 9.40 11.27 19.73
C ILE A 89 10.69 11.99 19.32
N ASN A 90 11.45 11.44 18.37
CA ASN A 90 12.72 11.98 17.90
C ASN A 90 12.56 12.66 16.53
N PRO A 91 12.59 14.00 16.45
CA PRO A 91 12.49 14.70 15.16
C PRO A 91 13.69 14.47 14.23
N LEU A 92 14.82 14.02 14.77
CA LEU A 92 16.05 13.72 14.02
C LEU A 92 16.19 12.23 13.69
N TYR A 93 15.14 11.42 13.90
CA TYR A 93 15.18 9.97 13.70
C TYR A 93 15.71 9.55 12.32
N CYS A 94 15.32 10.26 11.25
CA CYS A 94 15.81 9.92 9.91
C CYS A 94 17.33 10.09 9.74
N ASN A 95 18.00 10.93 10.52
CA ASN A 95 19.46 11.06 10.45
C ASN A 95 20.13 9.74 10.85
N THR A 96 19.63 9.09 11.91
CA THR A 96 20.08 7.76 12.31
C THR A 96 19.75 6.72 11.23
N VAL A 97 18.54 6.76 10.67
CA VAL A 97 18.15 5.82 9.60
C VAL A 97 19.06 5.94 8.39
N LYS A 98 19.44 7.16 7.98
CA LYS A 98 20.36 7.43 6.87
C LYS A 98 21.76 6.84 7.06
N GLU A 99 22.16 6.49 8.28
CA GLU A 99 23.46 5.88 8.57
C GLU A 99 23.41 4.34 8.60
N ILE A 100 22.21 3.77 8.73
CA ILE A 100 22.00 2.32 8.90
C ILE A 100 21.84 1.64 7.54
N TYR A 101 22.60 0.57 7.29
CA TYR A 101 22.37 -0.32 6.15
C TYR A 101 21.03 -1.07 6.32
N PRO A 102 20.18 -1.21 5.28
CA PRO A 102 20.40 -0.86 3.86
C PRO A 102 19.85 0.53 3.44
N TYR A 103 19.57 1.43 4.38
CA TYR A 103 19.00 2.75 4.10
C TYR A 103 20.04 3.81 3.76
N SER A 104 21.30 3.58 4.16
CA SER A 104 22.44 4.47 3.93
C SER A 104 22.98 4.48 2.51
N SER A 105 22.55 3.55 1.66
CA SER A 105 23.00 3.42 0.28
C SER A 105 21.85 3.08 -0.68
N GLY A 106 22.10 3.32 -1.97
CA GLY A 106 21.17 2.96 -3.04
C GLY A 106 19.88 3.77 -3.05
N SER A 107 18.81 3.16 -3.56
CA SER A 107 17.49 3.79 -3.68
C SER A 107 16.52 3.49 -2.54
N ARG A 108 16.94 2.72 -1.53
CA ARG A 108 16.03 2.14 -0.52
C ARG A 108 15.22 3.20 0.23
N LEU A 109 15.88 4.20 0.78
CA LEU A 109 15.21 5.26 1.55
C LEU A 109 14.25 6.06 0.67
N LEU A 110 14.64 6.36 -0.57
CA LEU A 110 13.76 7.02 -1.55
C LEU A 110 12.54 6.17 -1.90
N ASN A 111 12.69 4.85 -2.00
CA ASN A 111 11.56 3.93 -2.24
C ASN A 111 10.61 3.89 -1.04
N ILE A 112 11.12 3.97 0.19
CA ILE A 112 10.30 4.09 1.40
C ILE A 112 9.50 5.38 1.40
N ILE A 113 10.08 6.48 0.93
CA ILE A 113 9.37 7.77 0.84
C ILE A 113 8.27 7.74 -0.21
N ASP A 114 8.52 7.13 -1.39
CA ASP A 114 7.46 6.88 -2.38
C ASP A 114 6.32 6.05 -1.78
N MET A 115 6.65 5.00 -1.01
CA MET A 115 5.68 4.15 -0.32
C MET A 115 4.89 4.93 0.75
N ALA A 116 5.55 5.79 1.53
CA ALA A 116 4.90 6.63 2.54
C ALA A 116 3.95 7.67 1.91
N ILE A 117 4.32 8.25 0.76
CA ILE A 117 3.45 9.12 -0.03
C ILE A 117 2.20 8.36 -0.50
N PHE A 118 2.40 7.14 -1.04
CA PHE A 118 1.28 6.27 -1.44
C PHE A 118 0.36 5.93 -0.25
N ASP A 119 0.94 5.49 0.87
CA ASP A 119 0.20 5.14 2.08
C ASP A 119 -0.55 6.35 2.65
N PHE A 120 0.03 7.55 2.60
CA PHE A 120 -0.65 8.77 3.04
C PHE A 120 -1.84 9.13 2.15
N LEU A 121 -1.69 9.04 0.82
CA LEU A 121 -2.79 9.29 -0.13
C LEU A 121 -4.00 8.40 0.17
N ILE A 122 -3.77 7.10 0.43
CA ILE A 122 -4.85 6.17 0.74
C ILE A 122 -5.24 6.20 2.23
N GLY A 123 -4.41 6.76 3.11
CA GLY A 123 -4.63 6.77 4.56
C GLY A 123 -4.35 5.43 5.24
N ASN A 124 -3.39 4.66 4.73
CA ASN A 124 -2.99 3.37 5.29
C ASN A 124 -1.91 3.55 6.36
N MET A 125 -2.27 3.29 7.62
CA MET A 125 -1.36 3.40 8.77
C MET A 125 -0.64 2.09 9.13
N ASP A 126 -0.93 1.00 8.41
CA ASP A 126 -0.61 -0.39 8.81
C ASP A 126 0.61 -0.96 8.06
N ARG A 127 1.46 -0.09 7.49
CA ARG A 127 2.69 -0.49 6.77
C ARG A 127 3.80 -0.90 7.76
N HIS A 128 3.61 -2.01 8.48
CA HIS A 128 4.63 -2.53 9.39
C HIS A 128 5.83 -3.15 8.69
N HIS A 129 5.60 -3.77 7.54
CA HIS A 129 6.63 -4.42 6.74
C HIS A 129 6.45 -4.06 5.28
N TYR A 130 7.52 -4.19 4.52
CA TYR A 130 7.49 -4.17 3.07
C TYR A 130 8.24 -5.39 2.53
N GLU A 131 7.83 -5.86 1.35
CA GLU A 131 8.47 -7.00 0.70
C GLU A 131 9.29 -6.56 -0.51
N MET A 132 10.32 -7.35 -0.84
CA MET A 132 11.12 -7.20 -2.04
C MET A 132 11.47 -8.56 -2.62
N PHE A 133 11.66 -8.63 -3.95
CA PHE A 133 12.24 -9.82 -4.55
C PHE A 133 13.73 -9.93 -4.22
N ALA A 134 14.13 -11.05 -3.60
CA ALA A 134 15.51 -11.28 -3.18
C ALA A 134 16.52 -11.17 -4.34
N LYS A 135 16.08 -11.57 -5.55
CA LYS A 135 16.91 -11.55 -6.77
C LYS A 135 17.46 -10.17 -7.13
N PHE A 136 16.75 -9.09 -6.79
CA PHE A 136 17.14 -7.73 -7.17
C PHE A 136 18.01 -7.03 -6.11
N GLY A 137 18.30 -7.70 -4.99
CA GLY A 137 19.15 -7.15 -3.94
C GLY A 137 18.62 -5.82 -3.39
N ASP A 138 19.52 -4.97 -2.92
CA ASP A 138 19.15 -3.76 -2.17
C ASP A 138 18.48 -2.68 -3.02
N ASP A 139 18.83 -2.62 -4.31
CA ASP A 139 18.31 -1.67 -5.30
C ASP A 139 16.99 -2.10 -5.95
N GLY A 140 16.42 -3.24 -5.53
CA GLY A 140 15.08 -3.65 -5.92
C GLY A 140 14.01 -2.65 -5.50
N PHE A 141 12.87 -2.67 -6.19
CA PHE A 141 11.69 -1.90 -5.79
C PHE A 141 10.93 -2.60 -4.65
N LEU A 142 10.15 -1.81 -3.90
CA LEU A 142 9.31 -2.31 -2.82
C LEU A 142 7.98 -2.80 -3.37
N LEU A 143 7.50 -3.93 -2.87
CA LEU A 143 6.19 -4.47 -3.18
C LEU A 143 5.16 -3.84 -2.22
N HIS A 144 4.23 -3.06 -2.76
CA HIS A 144 3.15 -2.43 -2.00
C HIS A 144 1.97 -3.40 -1.83
N LEU A 145 2.15 -4.43 -0.98
CA LEU A 145 1.14 -5.45 -0.68
C LEU A 145 0.18 -5.00 0.44
N ASP A 146 -0.86 -5.77 0.72
CA ASP A 146 -1.71 -5.60 1.93
C ASP A 146 -2.28 -4.19 2.16
N ASN A 147 -2.88 -3.60 1.12
CA ASN A 147 -3.43 -2.23 1.15
C ASN A 147 -4.88 -2.13 1.70
N ALA A 148 -5.40 -3.22 2.30
CA ALA A 148 -6.80 -3.33 2.70
C ALA A 148 -7.22 -2.34 3.80
N ARG A 149 -6.25 -1.74 4.52
CA ARG A 149 -6.52 -0.71 5.54
C ARG A 149 -6.52 0.73 5.00
N GLY A 150 -6.32 0.91 3.70
CA GLY A 150 -6.52 2.19 3.03
C GLY A 150 -8.01 2.56 2.91
N PHE A 151 -8.27 3.82 2.57
CA PHE A 151 -9.60 4.37 2.30
C PHE A 151 -10.66 4.14 3.40
N GLY A 152 -10.23 4.01 4.67
CA GLY A 152 -11.18 3.87 5.80
C GLY A 152 -11.79 5.18 6.29
N LYS A 153 -11.14 6.33 6.06
CA LYS A 153 -11.59 7.66 6.48
C LYS A 153 -11.31 8.70 5.40
N HIS A 154 -12.34 9.34 4.85
CA HIS A 154 -12.17 10.42 3.86
C HIS A 154 -12.08 11.82 4.50
N SER A 155 -12.62 11.99 5.70
CA SER A 155 -12.72 13.27 6.42
C SER A 155 -11.55 13.55 7.36
N TYR A 156 -10.56 12.67 7.40
CA TYR A 156 -9.38 12.77 8.25
C TYR A 156 -8.13 12.39 7.46
N ASP A 157 -7.06 13.15 7.64
CA ASP A 157 -5.76 12.94 6.99
C ASP A 157 -4.72 12.66 8.08
N GLU A 158 -4.20 11.44 8.11
CA GLU A 158 -3.25 11.04 9.13
C GLU A 158 -1.83 11.50 8.76
N ILE A 159 -1.46 12.69 9.23
CA ILE A 159 -0.18 13.34 8.91
C ILE A 159 1.02 12.50 9.35
N SER A 160 0.89 11.68 10.40
CA SER A 160 2.01 10.84 10.87
C SER A 160 2.49 9.82 9.83
N ILE A 161 1.67 9.46 8.82
CA ILE A 161 2.13 8.60 7.71
C ILE A 161 3.20 9.30 6.86
N LEU A 162 3.18 10.63 6.76
CA LEU A 162 4.22 11.41 6.06
C LEU A 162 5.49 11.63 6.87
N ALA A 163 5.62 11.06 8.07
CA ALA A 163 6.83 11.19 8.89
C ALA A 163 8.14 10.87 8.12
N PRO A 164 8.24 9.82 7.27
CA PRO A 164 9.44 9.57 6.48
C PRO A 164 9.79 10.74 5.56
N LEU A 165 8.83 11.29 4.83
CA LEU A 165 9.06 12.44 3.94
C LEU A 165 9.48 13.68 4.75
N LYS A 166 8.75 13.99 5.82
CA LYS A 166 8.96 15.18 6.65
C LYS A 166 10.30 15.14 7.39
N GLN A 167 10.72 13.99 7.90
CA GLN A 167 11.97 13.86 8.66
C GLN A 167 13.18 13.74 7.74
N CYS A 168 13.06 13.02 6.62
CA CYS A 168 14.20 12.80 5.74
C CYS A 168 14.44 13.95 4.77
N CYS A 169 13.40 14.70 4.41
CA CYS A 169 13.41 15.78 3.42
C CYS A 169 14.16 15.42 2.14
N ILE A 170 13.89 14.23 1.60
CA ILE A 170 14.36 13.82 0.28
C ILE A 170 13.19 13.22 -0.51
N ILE A 171 13.18 13.38 -1.82
CA ILE A 171 12.16 12.81 -2.70
C ILE A 171 12.76 12.56 -4.09
N LYS A 172 12.30 11.52 -4.79
CA LYS A 172 12.69 11.33 -6.18
C LYS A 172 12.12 12.46 -7.04
N LYS A 173 12.96 13.03 -7.90
CA LYS A 173 12.54 14.06 -8.86
C LYS A 173 11.36 13.61 -9.72
N ILE A 174 11.37 12.36 -10.20
CA ILE A 174 10.28 11.82 -11.01
C ILE A 174 8.96 11.73 -10.24
N THR A 175 9.00 11.37 -8.95
CA THR A 175 7.82 11.33 -8.08
C THR A 175 7.27 12.74 -7.90
N LEU A 176 8.12 13.72 -7.54
CA LEU A 176 7.69 15.10 -7.35
C LEU A 176 7.04 15.69 -8.61
N LEU A 177 7.65 15.49 -9.79
CA LEU A 177 7.10 15.98 -11.05
C LEU A 177 5.73 15.38 -11.37
N ARG A 178 5.52 14.09 -11.07
CA ARG A 178 4.22 13.43 -11.23
C ARG A 178 3.18 13.96 -10.26
N LEU A 179 3.55 14.16 -8.99
CA LEU A 179 2.66 14.75 -7.99
C LEU A 179 2.22 16.18 -8.38
N GLN A 180 3.15 16.99 -8.87
CA GLN A 180 2.86 18.34 -9.36
C GLN A 180 1.95 18.32 -10.60
N LEU A 181 2.14 17.35 -11.50
CA LEU A 181 1.26 17.16 -12.65
C LEU A 181 -0.16 16.80 -12.19
N LEU A 182 -0.30 15.85 -11.26
CA LEU A 182 -1.57 15.36 -10.72
C LEU A 182 -2.34 16.42 -9.91
N ALA A 183 -1.69 17.52 -9.54
CA ALA A 183 -2.31 18.66 -8.87
C ALA A 183 -2.86 19.71 -9.85
N LYS A 184 -2.55 19.60 -11.15
CA LYS A 184 -3.06 20.54 -12.16
C LYS A 184 -4.53 20.26 -12.50
N PRO A 185 -5.32 21.29 -12.84
CA PRO A 185 -6.73 21.12 -13.20
C PRO A 185 -6.97 20.09 -14.31
N ASP A 186 -6.11 20.05 -15.32
CA ASP A 186 -6.26 19.15 -16.48
C ASP A 186 -5.91 17.69 -16.18
N TYR A 187 -5.25 17.40 -15.06
CA TYR A 187 -4.75 16.07 -14.69
C TYR A 187 -5.07 15.73 -13.23
N LYS A 188 -6.15 16.31 -12.71
CA LYS A 188 -6.50 16.24 -11.31
C LYS A 188 -6.62 14.78 -10.84
N LEU A 189 -5.96 14.45 -9.73
CA LEU A 189 -5.85 13.07 -9.24
C LEU A 189 -7.22 12.41 -9.04
N SER A 190 -8.19 13.12 -8.45
CA SER A 190 -9.55 12.60 -8.27
C SER A 190 -10.25 12.22 -9.58
N ASP A 191 -10.07 13.02 -10.64
CA ASP A 191 -10.72 12.79 -11.92
C ASP A 191 -10.08 11.61 -12.67
N ILE A 192 -8.76 11.51 -12.66
CA ILE A 192 -8.04 10.36 -13.22
C ILE A 192 -8.40 9.07 -12.48
N MET A 193 -8.45 9.12 -11.14
CA MET A 193 -8.82 7.95 -10.33
C MET A 193 -10.27 7.54 -10.56
N ARG A 194 -11.18 8.50 -10.67
CA ARG A 194 -12.59 8.25 -11.00
C ARG A 194 -12.69 7.51 -12.33
N GLU A 195 -12.08 8.04 -13.39
CA GLU A 195 -12.12 7.42 -14.72
C GLU A 195 -11.52 6.02 -14.74
N SER A 196 -10.35 5.85 -14.11
CA SER A 196 -9.66 4.55 -14.02
C SER A 196 -10.53 3.49 -13.31
N LEU A 197 -11.17 3.85 -12.19
CA LEU A 197 -11.98 2.93 -11.40
C LEU A 197 -13.33 2.57 -12.03
N LEU A 198 -13.80 3.31 -13.04
CA LEU A 198 -15.03 2.97 -13.78
C LEU A 198 -14.91 1.68 -14.57
N GLN A 199 -13.69 1.21 -14.85
CA GLN A 199 -13.46 -0.05 -15.56
C GLN A 199 -13.69 -1.29 -14.67
N ASP A 200 -13.71 -1.11 -13.35
CA ASP A 200 -13.97 -2.21 -12.42
C ASP A 200 -15.46 -2.56 -12.42
N ARG A 201 -15.77 -3.87 -12.30
CA ARG A 201 -17.16 -4.36 -12.23
C ARG A 201 -17.87 -3.91 -10.95
N LEU A 202 -17.12 -3.46 -9.95
CA LEU A 202 -17.62 -2.95 -8.67
C LEU A 202 -17.74 -1.42 -8.67
N ALA A 203 -17.65 -0.77 -9.84
CA ALA A 203 -17.84 0.67 -9.93
C ALA A 203 -19.23 1.10 -9.38
N PRO A 204 -19.29 2.18 -8.55
CA PRO A 204 -18.17 2.99 -8.08
C PRO A 204 -17.38 2.31 -6.93
N VAL A 205 -16.08 2.09 -7.13
CA VAL A 205 -15.18 1.46 -6.13
C VAL A 205 -14.87 2.40 -4.97
N LEU A 206 -14.66 3.69 -5.26
CA LEU A 206 -14.46 4.73 -4.26
C LEU A 206 -15.60 5.74 -4.32
N THR A 207 -16.04 6.22 -3.15
CA THR A 207 -17.02 7.30 -3.08
C THR A 207 -16.39 8.65 -3.44
N GLU A 208 -17.23 9.61 -3.82
CA GLU A 208 -16.81 11.00 -4.11
C GLU A 208 -15.96 11.61 -3.00
N ALA A 209 -16.33 11.37 -1.75
CA ALA A 209 -15.63 11.93 -0.62
C ALA A 209 -14.17 11.42 -0.53
N HIS A 210 -13.93 10.15 -0.87
CA HIS A 210 -12.57 9.60 -0.94
C HIS A 210 -11.78 10.15 -2.13
N LEU A 211 -12.42 10.32 -3.29
CA LEU A 211 -11.77 10.92 -4.45
C LEU A 211 -11.32 12.36 -4.14
N LEU A 212 -12.17 13.20 -3.56
CA LEU A 212 -11.82 14.57 -3.17
C LEU A 212 -10.75 14.60 -2.06
N ALA A 213 -10.74 13.61 -1.17
CA ALA A 213 -9.70 13.48 -0.15
C ALA A 213 -8.31 13.23 -0.77
N LEU A 214 -8.21 12.52 -1.91
CA LEU A 214 -6.94 12.33 -2.60
C LEU A 214 -6.32 13.65 -3.04
N ASP A 215 -7.11 14.56 -3.60
CA ASP A 215 -6.60 15.88 -4.01
C ASP A 215 -6.11 16.69 -2.81
N ARG A 216 -6.88 16.69 -1.72
CA ARG A 216 -6.51 17.40 -0.48
C ARG A 216 -5.19 16.85 0.08
N ARG A 217 -5.04 15.53 0.14
CA ARG A 217 -3.81 14.85 0.60
C ARG A 217 -2.64 15.14 -0.34
N LEU A 218 -2.87 15.17 -1.64
CA LEU A 218 -1.85 15.54 -2.62
C LEU A 218 -1.31 16.96 -2.36
N GLN A 219 -2.18 17.93 -2.07
CA GLN A 219 -1.75 19.29 -1.71
C GLN A 219 -0.90 19.31 -0.43
N ILE A 220 -1.26 18.51 0.59
CA ILE A 220 -0.47 18.38 1.83
C ILE A 220 0.93 17.82 1.54
N ILE A 221 1.04 16.82 0.66
CA ILE A 221 2.33 16.26 0.23
C ILE A 221 3.18 17.35 -0.44
N LEU A 222 2.61 18.06 -1.42
CA LEU A 222 3.33 19.10 -2.16
C LEU A 222 3.82 20.22 -1.22
N LYS A 223 2.96 20.67 -0.30
CA LYS A 223 3.34 21.65 0.72
C LYS A 223 4.47 21.15 1.63
N THR A 224 4.42 19.87 2.04
CA THR A 224 5.50 19.26 2.85
C THR A 224 6.83 19.26 2.10
N VAL A 225 6.81 19.02 0.78
CA VAL A 225 8.02 19.09 -0.05
C VAL A 225 8.51 20.53 -0.20
N GLU A 226 7.61 21.50 -0.39
CA GLU A 226 7.96 22.93 -0.42
C GLU A 226 8.66 23.38 0.86
N GLU A 227 8.11 23.03 2.03
CA GLU A 227 8.73 23.31 3.33
C GLU A 227 10.14 22.69 3.45
N CYS A 228 10.34 21.46 2.95
CA CYS A 228 11.67 20.85 2.89
C CYS A 228 12.62 21.59 1.95
N ILE A 229 12.15 22.03 0.77
CA ILE A 229 12.96 22.75 -0.22
C ILE A 229 13.38 24.12 0.33
N GLU A 230 12.49 24.83 1.01
CA GLU A 230 12.79 26.10 1.66
C GLU A 230 13.84 25.94 2.77
N ALA A 231 13.79 24.84 3.53
CA ALA A 231 14.72 24.59 4.64
C ALA A 231 16.10 24.10 4.20
N PHE A 232 16.18 23.21 3.20
CA PHE A 232 17.42 22.48 2.86
C PHE A 232 17.95 22.74 1.45
N GLY A 233 17.21 23.49 0.63
CA GLY A 233 17.54 23.76 -0.76
C GLY A 233 17.08 22.64 -1.70
N LYS A 234 16.72 23.03 -2.93
CA LYS A 234 16.14 22.15 -3.95
C LYS A 234 17.01 20.96 -4.31
N ASP A 235 18.32 21.17 -4.48
CA ASP A 235 19.26 20.14 -4.92
C ASP A 235 19.53 19.09 -3.84
N THR A 236 19.35 19.45 -2.56
CA THR A 236 19.46 18.51 -1.43
C THR A 236 18.21 17.63 -1.32
N VAL A 237 17.03 18.22 -1.53
CA VAL A 237 15.74 17.53 -1.38
C VAL A 237 15.44 16.63 -2.58
N MET A 238 15.77 17.08 -3.79
CA MET A 238 15.44 16.37 -5.02
C MET A 238 16.56 15.42 -5.42
N ALA A 239 16.33 14.12 -5.25
CA ALA A 239 17.28 13.09 -5.67
C ALA A 239 17.01 12.66 -7.12
N ASP A 240 18.06 12.71 -7.96
CA ASP A 240 18.09 12.07 -9.27
C ASP A 240 18.46 10.60 -9.10
N THR A 241 17.47 9.70 -9.23
CA THR A 241 17.77 8.26 -9.33
C THR A 241 18.36 7.99 -10.71
N LYS A 242 19.59 7.46 -10.79
CA LYS A 242 20.10 6.89 -12.04
C LYS A 242 19.09 5.85 -12.54
N PRO A 243 18.70 5.86 -13.82
CA PRO A 243 17.85 4.81 -14.35
C PRO A 243 18.53 3.47 -14.08
N LEU A 244 17.77 2.48 -13.59
CA LEU A 244 18.16 1.09 -13.65
C LEU A 244 18.55 0.82 -15.10
N GLY A 245 19.85 0.60 -15.35
CA GLY A 245 20.32 0.21 -16.67
C GLY A 245 19.53 -1.00 -17.16
N PRO A 246 19.40 -1.21 -18.48
CA PRO A 246 18.65 -2.34 -19.00
C PRO A 246 19.19 -3.62 -18.34
N MET A 247 18.35 -4.29 -17.54
CA MET A 247 18.66 -5.64 -17.08
C MET A 247 18.79 -6.48 -18.34
N ALA A 248 19.99 -6.98 -18.61
CA ALA A 248 20.22 -7.98 -19.63
C ALA A 248 19.39 -9.21 -19.25
N PHE A 249 18.21 -9.34 -19.86
CA PHE A 249 17.52 -10.62 -19.95
C PHE A 249 18.39 -11.48 -20.87
N ASP A 250 19.36 -12.18 -20.29
CA ASP A 250 20.01 -13.28 -20.99
C ASP A 250 18.91 -14.26 -21.38
N ARG A 251 18.67 -14.32 -22.69
CA ARG A 251 17.76 -15.29 -23.30
C ARG A 251 18.26 -16.67 -22.89
N MET A 252 17.47 -17.37 -22.10
CA MET A 252 17.66 -18.80 -21.85
C MET A 252 17.82 -19.50 -23.21
N THR A 253 18.98 -20.10 -23.40
CA THR A 253 19.27 -21.05 -24.47
C THR A 253 18.22 -22.15 -24.45
N GLN A 254 17.49 -22.31 -25.55
CA GLN A 254 16.65 -23.49 -25.79
C GLN A 254 17.55 -24.73 -25.89
N PRO A 255 17.21 -25.86 -25.24
CA PRO A 255 17.84 -27.13 -25.56
C PRO A 255 17.25 -27.68 -26.87
N SER A 256 18.15 -28.03 -27.77
CA SER A 256 17.96 -28.86 -28.96
C SER A 256 17.55 -30.29 -28.62
#